data_AF-A0A1I7Z5L8-F1
#
_entry.id   AF-A0A1I7Z5L8-F1
#
_cell.length_a   1.000
_cell.length_b   1.000
_cell.length_c   1.000
_cell.angle_alpha   90.00
_cell.angle_beta   90.00
_cell.angle_gamma   90.00
#
_symmetry.space_group_name_H-M   'P 1'
#
loop_
_entity.id
_entity.type
_entity.pdbx_description
1 polymer ?
#
loop_
_entity_poly.entity_id
_entity_poly.type
_entity_poly.pdbx_seq_one_letter_code
_entity_poly.pdbx_strand_id
1 'polypeptide(L)'
;MFVCAQFVHLKSIKAFASGSPKTDTLKAMSFLTSIELNYPGFLVEATRQVFLRIWSQKKPIQTEEDLFEIAEKIGLPEDERIIKASDGSRVKVTLRRQTKQALKMGAIAAPWILVKRPNKQDVNLFGGHRIHVIADLLGCTLPLRTEQSKL
;
A
#
# COMPACT_ATOMS: atom_id res chain seq x y z
N MET A 1 7.02 20.66 15.63
CA MET A 1 7.70 19.99 14.51
C MET A 1 6.71 19.93 13.35
N PHE A 2 6.85 20.83 12.38
CA PHE A 2 5.89 20.99 11.28
C PHE A 2 6.07 19.84 10.28
N VAL A 3 5.10 18.93 10.21
CA VAL A 3 5.03 17.94 9.13
C VAL A 3 4.52 18.68 7.91
N CYS A 4 5.42 19.00 6.99
CA CYS A 4 5.07 19.49 5.67
C CYS A 4 4.27 18.40 4.96
N ALA A 5 2.96 18.57 4.86
CA ALA A 5 2.09 17.73 4.05
C ALA A 5 2.43 18.00 2.58
N GLN A 6 3.36 17.23 2.02
CA GLN A 6 3.52 17.17 0.57
C GLN A 6 2.24 16.57 -0.01
N PHE A 7 1.36 17.46 -0.50
CA PHE A 7 0.23 17.09 -1.33
C PHE A 7 0.79 16.43 -2.60
N VAL A 8 0.61 15.13 -2.72
CA VAL A 8 0.92 14.43 -3.96
C VAL A 8 -0.34 14.43 -4.82
N HIS A 9 -0.26 15.11 -5.95
CA HIS A 9 -1.27 15.02 -6.99
C HIS A 9 -1.19 13.64 -7.67
N LEU A 10 -2.22 12.81 -7.47
CA LEU A 10 -2.41 11.59 -8.25
C LEU A 10 -2.80 11.99 -9.66
N LYS A 11 -1.96 11.65 -10.64
CA LYS A 11 -2.24 11.99 -12.03
C LYS A 11 -3.17 10.92 -12.59
N SER A 12 -4.33 11.34 -13.13
CA SER A 12 -5.22 10.43 -13.85
C SER A 12 -4.44 9.72 -14.95
N ILE A 13 -4.32 8.39 -14.83
CA ILE A 13 -3.64 7.57 -15.83
C ILE A 13 -4.67 7.31 -16.94
N LYS A 14 -4.54 8.04 -18.06
CA LYS A 14 -5.31 7.80 -19.30
C LYS A 14 -5.24 6.33 -19.76
N ALA A 15 -4.25 5.56 -19.31
CA ALA A 15 -4.11 4.14 -19.60
C ALA A 15 -5.23 3.25 -19.01
N PHE A 16 -6.05 3.71 -18.05
CA PHE A 16 -7.22 2.92 -17.63
C PHE A 16 -8.24 2.73 -18.77
N ALA A 17 -8.35 3.71 -19.68
CA ALA A 17 -9.26 3.64 -20.82
C ALA A 17 -8.76 2.73 -21.95
N SER A 18 -7.45 2.39 -21.97
CA SER A 18 -6.82 1.53 -22.98
C SER A 18 -6.53 0.11 -22.48
N GLY A 19 -7.12 -0.29 -21.35
CA GLY A 19 -6.73 -1.49 -20.61
C GLY A 19 -5.55 -1.21 -19.68
N SER A 20 -5.67 -1.68 -18.44
CA SER A 20 -4.72 -1.52 -17.33
C SER A 20 -3.27 -1.37 -17.79
N PRO A 21 -2.46 -0.47 -17.18
CA PRO A 21 -1.02 -0.53 -17.39
C PRO A 21 -0.58 -1.97 -17.13
N LYS A 22 0.10 -2.61 -18.09
CA LYS A 22 0.69 -3.95 -17.95
C LYS A 22 1.87 -3.91 -16.95
N THR A 23 1.71 -3.22 -15.84
CA THR A 23 2.70 -3.12 -14.77
C THR A 23 2.43 -4.27 -13.82
N ASP A 24 3.18 -5.34 -13.99
CA ASP A 24 3.26 -6.40 -12.99
C ASP A 24 3.77 -5.81 -11.67
N THR A 25 3.09 -6.10 -10.57
CA THR A 25 3.42 -5.62 -9.23
C THR A 25 4.03 -6.69 -8.36
N LEU A 26 4.22 -7.92 -8.86
CA LEU A 26 4.67 -9.06 -8.07
C LEU A 26 6.01 -8.82 -7.37
N LYS A 27 7.01 -8.24 -8.07
CA LYS A 27 8.32 -7.93 -7.48
C LYS A 27 8.18 -6.87 -6.37
N ALA A 28 7.43 -5.79 -6.61
CA ALA A 28 7.15 -4.76 -5.62
C ALA A 28 6.38 -5.30 -4.39
N MET A 29 5.37 -6.14 -4.59
CA MET A 29 4.63 -6.75 -3.48
C MET A 29 5.49 -7.73 -2.69
N SER A 30 6.39 -8.45 -3.35
CA SER A 30 7.37 -9.33 -2.68
C SER A 30 8.38 -8.50 -1.89
N PHE A 31 8.83 -7.36 -2.41
CA PHE A 31 9.68 -6.41 -1.70
C PHE A 31 9.00 -5.83 -0.45
N LEU A 32 7.75 -5.37 -0.56
CA LEU A 32 6.98 -4.90 0.60
C LEU A 32 6.80 -6.02 1.65
N THR A 33 6.58 -7.26 1.22
CA THR A 33 6.51 -8.42 2.12
C THR A 33 7.87 -8.70 2.78
N SER A 34 8.98 -8.54 2.05
CA SER A 34 10.33 -8.66 2.60
C SER A 34 10.60 -7.58 3.66
N ILE A 35 10.17 -6.35 3.43
CA ILE A 35 10.23 -5.26 4.41
C ILE A 35 9.36 -5.61 5.63
N GLU A 36 8.11 -6.05 5.47
CA GLU A 36 7.25 -6.43 6.59
C GLU A 36 7.91 -7.48 7.50
N LEU A 37 8.60 -8.46 6.91
CA LEU A 37 9.24 -9.56 7.65
C LEU A 37 10.53 -9.18 8.37
N ASN A 38 11.22 -8.11 7.96
CA ASN A 38 12.56 -7.77 8.46
C ASN A 38 12.64 -6.37 9.09
N TYR A 39 11.94 -5.40 8.50
CA TYR A 39 11.94 -3.97 8.86
C TYR A 39 10.53 -3.38 8.84
N PRO A 40 9.57 -3.89 9.65
CA PRO A 40 8.15 -3.52 9.57
C PRO A 40 7.89 -2.01 9.78
N GLY A 41 8.77 -1.30 10.50
CA GLY A 41 8.69 0.15 10.67
C GLY A 41 8.79 0.95 9.36
N PHE A 42 9.38 0.38 8.31
CA PHE A 42 9.52 1.00 7.00
C PHE A 42 8.36 0.67 6.05
N LEU A 43 7.47 -0.26 6.41
CA LEU A 43 6.45 -0.78 5.50
C LEU A 43 5.51 0.31 4.97
N VAL A 44 5.02 1.20 5.86
CA VAL A 44 4.09 2.28 5.49
C VAL A 44 4.74 3.23 4.48
N GLU A 45 5.97 3.62 4.76
CA GLU A 45 6.71 4.57 3.93
C GLU A 45 7.13 3.95 2.59
N ALA A 46 7.61 2.70 2.59
CA ALA A 46 7.89 1.95 1.37
C ALA A 46 6.64 1.78 0.49
N THR A 47 5.50 1.40 1.09
CA THR A 47 4.21 1.27 0.39
C THR A 47 3.81 2.60 -0.23
N ARG A 48 3.97 3.71 0.50
CA ARG A 48 3.70 5.06 -0.01
C ARG A 48 4.58 5.36 -1.22
N GLN A 49 5.89 5.13 -1.16
CA GLN A 49 6.78 5.38 -2.29
C GLN A 49 6.43 4.53 -3.52
N VAL A 50 6.09 3.24 -3.34
CA VAL A 50 5.60 2.39 -4.45
C VAL A 50 4.36 3.01 -5.09
N PHE A 51 3.36 3.43 -4.30
CA PHE A 51 2.17 4.10 -4.81
C PHE A 51 2.50 5.38 -5.56
N LEU A 52 3.36 6.23 -5.00
CA LEU A 52 3.77 7.49 -5.63
C LEU A 52 4.48 7.26 -6.96
N ARG A 53 5.35 6.26 -7.02
CA ARG A 53 6.11 5.91 -8.21
C ARG A 53 5.19 5.52 -9.37
N ILE A 54 4.20 4.67 -9.13
CA ILE A 54 3.22 4.25 -10.14
C ILE A 54 2.24 5.38 -10.48
N TRP A 55 1.57 5.94 -9.46
CA TRP A 55 0.35 6.74 -9.65
C TRP A 55 0.57 8.25 -9.77
N SER A 56 1.75 8.74 -9.39
CA SER A 56 2.11 10.16 -9.52
C SER A 56 3.24 10.37 -10.52
N GLN A 57 4.28 9.54 -10.45
CA GLN A 57 5.51 9.73 -11.22
C GLN A 57 5.52 8.95 -12.54
N LYS A 58 4.67 7.93 -12.70
CA LYS A 58 4.64 7.03 -13.86
C LYS A 58 5.98 6.32 -14.11
N LYS A 59 6.68 5.98 -13.03
CA LYS A 59 7.95 5.24 -13.04
C LYS A 59 7.69 3.73 -12.81
N PRO A 60 8.55 2.84 -13.34
CA PRO A 60 8.41 1.39 -13.17
C PRO A 60 8.73 0.92 -11.74
N ILE A 61 8.36 -0.31 -11.40
CA ILE A 61 8.55 -0.94 -10.08
C ILE A 61 8.90 -2.43 -10.20
N GLN A 62 9.54 -2.80 -11.30
CA GLN A 62 9.63 -4.20 -11.74
C GLN A 62 11.02 -4.79 -11.57
N THR A 63 12.06 -3.95 -11.57
CA THR A 63 13.46 -4.39 -11.47
C THR A 63 14.04 -4.15 -10.09
N GLU A 64 15.24 -4.64 -9.82
CA GLU A 64 15.91 -4.38 -8.54
C GLU A 64 16.34 -2.92 -8.43
N GLU A 65 16.78 -2.32 -9.53
CA GLU A 65 17.16 -0.91 -9.62
C GLU A 65 15.97 0.01 -9.25
N ASP A 66 14.76 -0.33 -9.71
CA ASP A 66 13.55 0.39 -9.32
C ASP A 66 13.31 0.36 -7.81
N LEU A 67 13.60 -0.78 -7.17
CA LEU A 67 13.42 -1.00 -5.74
C LEU A 67 14.54 -0.34 -4.93
N PHE A 68 15.77 -0.31 -5.43
CA PHE A 68 16.87 0.43 -4.83
C PHE A 68 16.57 1.93 -4.76
N GLU A 69 16.01 2.53 -5.83
CA GLU A 69 15.58 3.94 -5.77
C GLU A 69 14.55 4.20 -4.66
N ILE A 70 13.68 3.23 -4.39
CA ILE A 70 12.70 3.33 -3.30
C ILE A 70 13.39 3.16 -1.94
N ALA A 71 14.26 2.15 -1.81
CA ALA A 71 14.97 1.81 -0.59
C ALA A 71 15.90 2.95 -0.13
N GLU A 72 16.67 3.52 -1.06
CA GLU A 72 17.54 4.68 -0.82
C GLU A 72 16.73 5.88 -0.33
N LYS A 73 15.61 6.18 -1.00
CA LYS A 73 14.78 7.34 -0.68
C LYS A 73 14.18 7.28 0.72
N ILE A 74 13.90 6.09 1.23
CA ILE A 74 13.35 5.90 2.58
C ILE A 74 14.43 5.62 3.62
N GLY A 75 15.71 5.54 3.22
CA GLY A 75 16.82 5.19 4.10
C GLY A 75 16.73 3.77 4.66
N LEU A 76 16.32 2.79 3.84
CA LEU A 76 16.14 1.41 4.27
C LEU A 76 17.50 0.75 4.59
N PRO A 77 17.72 0.24 5.81
CA PRO A 77 18.94 -0.49 6.15
C PRO A 77 19.02 -1.85 5.44
N GLU A 78 20.23 -2.26 5.05
CA GLU A 78 20.50 -3.54 4.38
C GLU A 78 19.62 -3.76 3.13
N ASP A 79 19.36 -2.69 2.38
CA ASP A 79 18.52 -2.66 1.19
C ASP A 79 18.84 -3.78 0.18
N GLU A 80 20.11 -4.02 -0.13
CA GLU A 80 20.54 -5.09 -1.04
C GLU A 80 20.10 -6.47 -0.54
N ARG A 81 20.26 -6.74 0.77
CA ARG A 81 19.83 -7.99 1.38
C ARG A 81 18.30 -8.12 1.33
N ILE A 82 17.57 -7.05 1.61
CA ILE A 82 16.10 -7.04 1.63
C ILE A 82 15.51 -7.22 0.23
N ILE A 83 16.09 -6.55 -0.77
CA ILE A 83 15.68 -6.68 -2.16
C ILE A 83 15.92 -8.11 -2.64
N LYS A 84 17.12 -8.68 -2.41
CA LYS A 84 17.41 -10.09 -2.75
C LYS A 84 16.51 -11.09 -2.02
N ALA A 85 16.19 -10.83 -0.74
CA ALA A 85 15.29 -11.69 0.03
C ALA A 85 13.86 -11.74 -0.55
N SER A 86 13.46 -10.75 -1.36
CA SER A 86 12.15 -10.70 -2.02
C SER A 86 11.91 -11.89 -2.95
N ASP A 87 12.96 -12.49 -3.51
CA ASP A 87 12.84 -13.68 -4.38
C ASP A 87 12.81 -15.00 -3.59
N GLY A 88 13.04 -14.92 -2.27
CA GLY A 88 13.14 -16.06 -1.37
C GLY A 88 11.79 -16.77 -1.15
N SER A 89 11.89 -18.07 -0.83
CA SER A 89 10.72 -18.93 -0.58
C SER A 89 9.86 -18.43 0.59
N ARG A 90 10.48 -17.94 1.67
CA ARG A 90 9.79 -17.38 2.85
C ARG A 90 8.88 -16.20 2.47
N VAL A 91 9.36 -15.29 1.62
CA VAL A 91 8.59 -14.14 1.14
C VAL A 91 7.42 -14.61 0.26
N LYS A 92 7.69 -15.46 -0.73
CA LYS A 92 6.65 -16.00 -1.64
C LYS A 92 5.54 -16.74 -0.90
N VAL A 93 5.89 -17.57 0.08
CA VAL A 93 4.91 -18.29 0.91
C VAL A 93 4.10 -17.31 1.76
N THR A 94 4.74 -16.30 2.34
CA THR A 94 4.06 -15.29 3.17
C THR A 94 3.06 -14.48 2.36
N LEU A 95 3.49 -13.92 1.22
CA LEU A 95 2.63 -13.16 0.32
C LEU A 95 1.42 -13.99 -0.13
N ARG A 96 1.67 -15.25 -0.56
CA ARG A 96 0.58 -16.16 -0.97
C ARG A 96 -0.38 -16.46 0.18
N ARG A 97 0.13 -16.65 1.40
CA ARG A 97 -0.70 -16.92 2.59
C ARG A 97 -1.58 -15.73 2.93
N GLN A 98 -1.02 -14.50 2.94
CA GLN A 98 -1.78 -13.27 3.21
C GLN A 98 -2.88 -13.06 2.16
N THR A 99 -2.56 -13.22 0.87
CA THR A 99 -3.56 -13.12 -0.20
C THR A 99 -4.65 -14.17 -0.06
N LYS A 100 -4.30 -15.43 0.26
CA LYS A 100 -5.30 -16.49 0.53
C LYS A 100 -6.17 -16.16 1.74
N GLN A 101 -5.62 -15.53 2.77
CA GLN A 101 -6.39 -15.12 3.93
C GLN A 101 -7.41 -14.04 3.54
N ALA A 102 -7.03 -13.05 2.73
CA ALA A 102 -7.97 -12.06 2.20
C ALA A 102 -9.11 -12.72 1.40
N LEU A 103 -8.79 -13.67 0.52
CA LEU A 103 -9.80 -14.43 -0.24
C LEU A 103 -10.76 -15.20 0.68
N LYS A 104 -10.24 -15.86 1.73
CA LYS A 104 -11.07 -16.55 2.73
C LYS A 104 -12.00 -15.60 3.49
N MET A 105 -11.62 -14.33 3.64
CA MET A 105 -12.46 -13.29 4.24
C MET A 105 -13.51 -12.73 3.26
N GLY A 106 -13.57 -13.24 2.02
CA GLY A 106 -14.53 -12.80 1.00
C GLY A 106 -14.00 -11.69 0.08
N ALA A 107 -12.71 -11.38 0.12
CA ALA A 107 -12.14 -10.38 -0.76
C ALA A 107 -12.24 -10.79 -2.24
N ILE A 108 -12.80 -9.91 -3.06
CA ILE A 108 -12.89 -10.06 -4.52
C ILE A 108 -11.95 -9.11 -5.27
N ALA A 109 -11.50 -8.06 -4.60
CA ALA A 109 -10.63 -7.02 -5.13
C ALA A 109 -10.00 -6.22 -3.97
N ALA A 110 -9.15 -5.24 -4.30
CA ALA A 110 -8.50 -4.35 -3.35
C ALA A 110 -8.94 -2.89 -3.55
N PRO A 111 -8.92 -2.05 -2.49
CA PRO A 111 -8.61 -2.41 -1.11
C PRO A 111 -9.76 -3.18 -0.44
N TRP A 112 -9.40 -4.16 0.40
CA TRP A 112 -10.30 -4.89 1.28
C TRP A 112 -9.90 -4.64 2.73
N ILE A 113 -10.82 -4.13 3.53
CA ILE A 113 -10.56 -3.65 4.88
C ILE A 113 -11.41 -4.44 5.87
N LEU A 114 -10.76 -5.10 6.83
CA LEU A 114 -11.40 -5.76 7.95
C LEU A 114 -11.40 -4.82 9.16
N VAL A 115 -12.59 -4.42 9.62
CA VAL A 115 -12.76 -3.60 10.82
C VAL A 115 -13.13 -4.51 11.99
N LYS A 116 -12.18 -4.66 12.93
CA LYS A 116 -12.37 -5.40 14.18
C LYS A 116 -12.80 -4.46 15.29
N ARG A 117 -13.79 -4.86 16.09
CA ARG A 117 -14.37 -4.05 17.17
C ARG A 117 -14.57 -4.90 18.43
N PRO A 118 -14.24 -4.39 19.63
CA PRO A 118 -14.46 -5.14 20.87
C PRO A 118 -15.93 -5.55 21.00
N ASN A 119 -16.17 -6.84 21.29
CA ASN A 119 -17.50 -7.42 21.52
C ASN A 119 -18.52 -7.22 20.39
N LYS A 120 -18.08 -6.96 19.16
CA LYS A 120 -18.93 -6.81 17.98
C LYS A 120 -18.43 -7.70 16.86
N GLN A 121 -19.32 -8.02 15.92
CA GLN A 121 -18.95 -8.74 14.72
C GLN A 121 -17.97 -7.92 13.87
N ASP A 122 -16.97 -8.62 13.35
CA ASP A 122 -16.04 -8.14 12.34
C ASP A 122 -16.79 -7.71 11.07
N VAL A 123 -16.40 -6.57 10.50
CA VAL A 123 -17.02 -6.04 9.28
C VAL A 123 -15.99 -5.94 8.17
N ASN A 124 -16.30 -6.56 7.03
CA ASN A 124 -15.49 -6.46 5.82
C ASN A 124 -16.02 -5.34 4.91
N LEU A 125 -15.12 -4.50 4.40
CA LEU A 125 -15.44 -3.38 3.53
C LEU A 125 -14.55 -3.38 2.28
N PHE A 126 -15.18 -3.27 1.12
CA PHE A 126 -14.49 -3.10 -0.16
C PHE A 126 -14.51 -1.63 -0.61
N GLY A 127 -13.33 -1.13 -1.01
CA GLY A 127 -13.15 0.18 -1.65
C GLY A 127 -12.72 1.30 -0.70
N GLY A 128 -11.90 2.23 -1.22
CA GLY A 128 -11.35 3.35 -0.45
C GLY A 128 -12.38 4.42 -0.05
N HIS A 129 -13.55 4.45 -0.69
CA HIS A 129 -14.64 5.37 -0.36
C HIS A 129 -15.37 5.00 0.93
N ARG A 130 -15.04 3.89 1.59
CA ARG A 130 -15.68 3.41 2.83
C ARG A 130 -15.14 4.03 4.11
N ILE A 131 -14.21 5.00 4.03
CA ILE A 131 -13.59 5.62 5.22
C ILE A 131 -14.62 6.23 6.19
N HIS A 132 -15.71 6.83 5.68
CA HIS A 132 -16.79 7.35 6.53
C HIS A 132 -17.54 6.25 7.29
N VAL A 133 -17.77 5.10 6.67
CA VAL A 133 -18.36 3.92 7.33
C VAL A 133 -17.40 3.37 8.39
N ILE A 134 -16.10 3.31 8.08
CA ILE A 134 -15.08 2.89 9.05
C ILE A 134 -15.09 3.79 10.29
N ALA A 135 -15.16 5.12 10.09
CA ALA A 135 -15.22 6.08 11.18
C ALA A 135 -16.46 5.88 12.06
N ASP A 136 -17.64 5.75 11.45
CA ASP A 136 -18.90 5.44 12.17
C ASP A 136 -18.82 4.13 12.97
N LEU A 137 -18.32 3.05 12.34
CA LEU A 137 -18.16 1.75 13.00
C LEU A 137 -17.21 1.80 14.21
N LEU A 138 -16.20 2.66 14.16
CA LEU A 138 -15.21 2.87 15.22
C LEU A 138 -15.61 3.95 16.25
N GLY A 139 -16.72 4.66 16.03
CA GLY A 139 -17.11 5.80 16.88
C GLY A 139 -16.18 7.01 16.75
N CYS A 140 -15.46 7.12 15.64
CA CYS A 140 -14.57 8.24 15.35
C CYS A 140 -15.28 9.31 14.52
N THR A 141 -14.96 10.58 14.76
CA THR A 141 -15.39 11.68 13.89
C THR A 141 -14.39 11.85 12.76
N LEU A 142 -14.86 11.88 11.50
CA LEU A 142 -14.02 12.35 10.42
C LEU A 142 -13.79 13.85 10.57
N PRO A 143 -12.56 14.35 10.37
CA PRO A 143 -12.33 15.79 10.35
C PRO A 143 -13.22 16.40 9.26
N LEU A 144 -14.05 17.36 9.65
CA LEU A 144 -14.83 18.13 8.69
C LEU A 144 -13.85 18.82 7.72
N ARG A 145 -14.25 18.92 6.45
CA ARG A 145 -13.53 19.68 5.45
C ARG A 145 -13.42 21.14 5.95
N THR A 146 -12.28 21.53 6.49
CA THR A 146 -12.05 22.91 6.93
C THR A 146 -11.80 23.80 5.72
N GLU A 147 -12.11 25.10 5.82
CA GLU A 147 -11.88 26.12 4.78
C GLU A 147 -10.46 26.08 4.18
N GLN A 148 -9.47 25.59 4.94
CA GLN A 148 -8.06 25.40 4.52
C GLN A 148 -7.85 24.31 3.45
N SER A 149 -8.89 23.55 3.11
CA SER A 149 -8.87 22.50 2.08
C SER A 149 -9.57 22.91 0.78
N LYS A 150 -9.88 24.21 0.62
CA LYS A 150 -10.18 24.81 -0.68
C LYS A 150 -8.84 25.09 -1.38
N LEU A 151 -8.39 24.12 -2.17
CA LEU A 151 -7.38 24.27 -3.21
C LEU A 151 -8.01 23.86 -4.54
#